data_AF-C4LS91-F1
#
_entry.id   AF-C4LS91-F1
#
_cell.length_a   1.000
_cell.length_b   1.000
_cell.length_c   1.000
_cell.angle_alpha   90.00
_cell.angle_beta   90.00
_cell.angle_gamma   90.00
#
_symmetry.space_group_name_H-M   'P 1'
#
loop_
_entity.id
_entity.type
_entity.pdbx_description
1 polymer ?
#
loop_
_entity_poly.entity_id
_entity_poly.type
_entity_poly.pdbx_seq_one_letter_code
_entity_poly.pdbx_strand_id
1 'polypeptide(L)'
;MVIYSVLLNIVSATDLYADITGILEAYVSFKTNRTEKQTTRQYEKSLNPFWCEEFPAVVEDGEEIIFHIKNGKSLKKSVGIASYVFSPMKIGEIKREKIPIKDVGTLTIKITCQNIEQPTNN
;
A
#
# COMPACT_ATOMS: atom_id res chain seq x y z
N MET A 1 -0.39 3.13 23.30
CA MET A 1 -0.65 3.32 21.85
C MET A 1 -1.55 2.19 21.40
N VAL A 2 -2.62 2.50 20.65
CA VAL A 2 -3.55 1.48 20.13
C VAL A 2 -2.92 0.85 18.88
N ILE A 3 -2.99 -0.47 18.80
CA ILE A 3 -2.41 -1.28 17.71
C ILE A 3 -3.55 -2.01 17.01
N TYR A 4 -3.47 -2.07 15.68
CA TYR A 4 -4.48 -2.71 14.82
C TYR A 4 -3.83 -3.83 14.03
N SER A 5 -4.41 -5.03 14.10
CA SER A 5 -4.13 -6.09 13.12
C SER A 5 -5.12 -5.92 11.97
N VAL A 6 -4.60 -5.77 10.75
CA VAL A 6 -5.40 -5.50 9.55
C VAL A 6 -5.02 -6.43 8.41
N LEU A 7 -5.96 -6.62 7.49
CA LEU A 7 -5.68 -7.10 6.15
C LEU A 7 -5.60 -5.90 5.22
N LEU A 8 -4.41 -5.64 4.69
CA LEU A 8 -4.13 -4.58 3.73
C LEU A 8 -4.08 -5.17 2.33
N ASN A 9 -5.07 -4.84 1.53
CA ASN A 9 -5.15 -5.22 0.13
C ASN A 9 -4.64 -4.09 -0.76
N ILE A 10 -3.56 -4.36 -1.50
CA ILE A 10 -3.05 -3.48 -2.53
C ILE A 10 -3.84 -3.78 -3.81
N VAL A 11 -4.83 -2.94 -4.11
CA VAL A 11 -5.82 -3.28 -5.12
C VAL A 11 -5.31 -2.99 -6.52
N SER A 12 -5.00 -1.73 -6.80
CA SER A 12 -4.64 -1.29 -8.15
C SER A 12 -3.91 0.05 -8.12
N ALA A 13 -3.27 0.41 -9.23
CA ALA A 13 -2.92 1.79 -9.51
C ALA A 13 -3.50 2.21 -10.87
N THR A 14 -3.72 3.51 -11.04
CA THR A 14 -4.20 4.10 -12.30
C THR A 14 -3.31 5.24 -12.73
N ASP A 15 -3.22 5.45 -14.05
CA ASP A 15 -2.48 6.55 -14.68
C ASP A 15 -1.00 6.62 -14.25
N LEU A 16 -0.35 5.46 -14.16
CA LEU A 16 1.10 5.39 -13.99
C LEU A 16 1.80 5.92 -15.24
N TYR A 17 3.04 6.38 -15.07
CA TYR A 17 3.91 6.78 -16.16
C TYR A 17 4.99 5.72 -16.37
N ALA A 18 5.21 5.33 -17.62
CA ALA A 18 6.38 4.54 -18.02
C ALA A 18 7.41 5.49 -18.66
N ASP A 19 8.68 5.30 -18.33
CA ASP A 19 9.78 5.94 -19.05
C ASP A 19 9.77 5.55 -20.55
N ILE A 20 10.73 6.08 -21.32
CA ILE A 20 10.86 6.01 -22.80
C ILE A 20 10.58 4.62 -23.40
N THR A 21 10.81 3.52 -22.68
CA THR A 21 10.56 2.16 -23.17
C THR A 21 9.07 1.80 -23.29
N GLY A 22 8.17 2.53 -22.61
CA GLY A 22 6.74 2.20 -22.52
C GLY A 22 6.44 0.90 -21.76
N ILE A 23 7.46 0.24 -21.17
CA ILE A 23 7.31 -1.03 -20.48
C ILE A 23 7.39 -0.81 -18.98
N LEU A 24 6.27 -1.03 -18.30
CA LEU A 24 6.15 -0.96 -16.86
C LEU A 24 5.81 -2.34 -16.28
N GLU A 25 6.70 -2.89 -15.46
CA GLU A 25 6.41 -4.06 -14.61
C GLU A 25 6.19 -3.57 -13.19
N ALA A 26 4.97 -3.10 -12.93
CA ALA A 26 4.66 -2.38 -11.71
C ALA A 26 4.54 -3.35 -10.53
N TYR A 27 5.14 -2.98 -9.40
CA TYR A 27 4.89 -3.63 -8.12
C TYR A 27 4.95 -2.61 -6.99
N VAL A 28 4.29 -2.91 -5.87
CA VAL A 28 4.24 -2.04 -4.70
C VAL A 28 4.96 -2.71 -3.55
N SER A 29 5.77 -1.95 -2.82
CA SER A 29 6.31 -2.40 -1.54
C SER A 29 5.98 -1.40 -0.44
N PHE A 30 5.62 -1.89 0.73
CA PHE A 30 5.35 -1.08 1.92
C PHE A 30 5.92 -1.80 3.15
N LYS A 31 5.98 -1.09 4.27
CA LYS A 31 6.22 -1.63 5.61
C LYS A 31 5.42 -0.80 6.61
N THR A 32 5.28 -1.31 7.83
CA THR A 32 4.76 -0.53 8.97
C THR A 32 5.84 -0.50 10.05
N ASN A 33 5.57 0.16 11.17
CA ASN A 33 6.44 0.15 12.34
C ASN A 33 6.57 -1.25 12.95
N ARG A 34 5.56 -2.11 12.76
CA ARG A 34 5.45 -3.45 13.38
C ARG A 34 5.41 -4.60 12.38
N THR A 35 5.47 -4.31 11.09
CA THR A 35 5.44 -5.32 10.03
C THR A 35 6.55 -5.05 9.05
N GLU A 36 7.38 -6.07 8.87
CA GLU A 36 8.47 -6.05 7.90
C GLU A 36 7.98 -5.77 6.49
N LYS A 37 8.93 -5.39 5.63
CA LYS A 37 8.62 -5.02 4.25
C LYS A 37 7.89 -6.15 3.51
N GLN A 38 6.72 -5.84 2.99
CA GLN A 38 5.94 -6.70 2.11
C GLN A 38 5.93 -6.13 0.69
N THR A 39 5.69 -6.98 -0.31
CA THR A 39 5.78 -6.59 -1.72
C THR A 39 4.81 -7.39 -2.56
N THR A 40 4.10 -6.71 -3.46
CA THR A 40 3.20 -7.37 -4.42
C THR A 40 3.99 -8.14 -5.48
N ARG A 41 3.32 -9.06 -6.16
CA ARG A 41 3.78 -9.54 -7.47
C ARG A 41 3.95 -8.39 -8.45
N GLN A 42 4.77 -8.61 -9.47
CA GLN A 42 4.88 -7.71 -10.61
C GLN A 42 3.65 -7.87 -11.50
N TYR A 43 3.10 -6.73 -11.93
CA TYR A 43 2.05 -6.67 -12.93
C TYR A 43 2.66 -6.17 -14.24
N GLU A 44 2.62 -7.01 -15.27
CA GLU A 44 3.34 -6.76 -16.51
C GLU A 44 2.62 -5.77 -17.43
N LYS A 45 3.40 -4.90 -18.07
CA LYS A 45 3.03 -4.11 -19.26
C LYS A 45 1.73 -3.31 -19.11
N SER A 46 1.50 -2.70 -17.95
CA SER A 46 0.32 -1.89 -17.71
C SER A 46 0.64 -0.61 -16.92
N LEU A 47 0.06 0.50 -17.37
CA LEU A 47 0.00 1.76 -16.62
C LEU A 47 -1.14 1.79 -15.60
N ASN A 48 -2.01 0.77 -15.63
CA ASN A 48 -3.17 0.60 -14.76
C ASN A 48 -3.14 -0.81 -14.13
N PRO A 49 -2.10 -1.15 -13.34
CA PRO A 49 -1.96 -2.48 -12.78
C PRO A 49 -3.07 -2.79 -11.76
N PHE A 50 -3.51 -4.05 -11.74
CA PHE A 50 -4.52 -4.56 -10.81
C PHE A 50 -3.95 -5.79 -10.07
N TRP A 51 -3.36 -5.57 -8.90
CA TRP A 51 -2.74 -6.64 -8.11
C TRP A 51 -3.78 -7.41 -7.29
N CYS A 52 -4.69 -6.70 -6.62
CA CYS A 52 -5.69 -7.27 -5.71
C CYS A 52 -5.09 -8.26 -4.71
N GLU A 53 -3.90 -7.96 -4.20
CA GLU A 53 -3.12 -8.86 -3.35
C GLU A 53 -3.20 -8.38 -1.90
N GLU A 54 -3.46 -9.32 -0.98
CA GLU A 54 -3.76 -9.04 0.42
C GLU A 54 -2.63 -9.46 1.35
N PHE A 55 -2.33 -8.60 2.31
CA PHE A 55 -1.21 -8.73 3.22
C PHE A 55 -1.69 -8.54 4.67
N PRO A 56 -1.36 -9.46 5.59
CA PRO A 56 -1.53 -9.19 7.01
C PRO A 56 -0.54 -8.10 7.44
N ALA A 57 -1.01 -7.12 8.19
CA ALA A 57 -0.17 -6.06 8.73
C ALA A 57 -0.62 -5.66 10.13
N VAL A 58 0.34 -5.17 10.92
CA VAL A 58 0.13 -4.60 12.24
C VAL A 58 0.47 -3.11 12.15
N VAL A 59 -0.47 -2.25 12.50
CA VAL A 59 -0.39 -0.79 12.30
C VAL A 59 -0.71 -0.07 13.60
N GLU A 60 0.01 1.00 13.90
CA GLU A 60 -0.26 1.86 15.06
C GLU A 60 -1.29 2.96 14.70
N ASP A 61 -2.06 3.41 15.68
CA ASP A 61 -2.94 4.58 15.50
C ASP A 61 -2.15 5.81 15.04
N GLY A 62 -2.58 6.43 13.94
CA GLY A 62 -1.93 7.60 13.34
C GLY A 62 -0.63 7.30 12.57
N GLU A 63 -0.27 6.04 12.36
CA GLU A 63 0.94 5.67 11.63
C GLU A 63 0.87 6.05 10.14
N GLU A 64 1.95 6.62 9.61
CA GLU A 64 2.11 6.88 8.17
C GLU A 64 2.66 5.63 7.45
N ILE A 65 1.86 5.03 6.58
CA ILE A 65 2.27 3.92 5.72
C ILE A 65 2.71 4.47 4.37
N ILE A 66 3.97 4.24 4.03
CA ILE A 66 4.56 4.67 2.75
C ILE A 66 4.56 3.49 1.76
N PHE A 67 3.87 3.69 0.63
CA PHE A 67 3.83 2.77 -0.49
C PHE A 67 4.79 3.23 -1.57
N HIS A 68 5.77 2.38 -1.89
CA HIS A 68 6.69 2.62 -3.00
C HIS A 68 6.24 1.84 -4.23
N ILE A 69 5.87 2.55 -5.29
CA ILE A 69 5.52 1.97 -6.58
C ILE A 69 6.80 1.89 -7.40
N LYS A 70 7.10 0.71 -7.94
CA LYS A 70 8.38 0.40 -8.59
C LYS A 70 8.19 -0.29 -9.93
N ASN A 71 9.15 -0.11 -10.83
CA ASN A 71 9.25 -0.78 -12.13
C ASN A 71 10.30 -1.90 -12.07
N GLY A 72 9.89 -3.15 -12.28
CA GLY A 72 10.75 -4.34 -12.33
C GLY A 72 11.83 -4.28 -13.41
N LYS A 73 11.57 -3.61 -14.54
CA LYS A 73 12.45 -3.56 -15.71
C LYS A 73 13.41 -2.38 -15.79
N SER A 74 13.19 -1.32 -15.03
CA SER A 74 14.02 -0.10 -15.10
C SER A 74 15.23 -0.16 -14.18
N LEU A 75 16.34 0.45 -14.60
CA LEU A 75 17.47 0.77 -13.71
C LEU A 75 17.03 1.74 -12.61
N LYS A 76 16.25 2.76 -12.96
CA LYS A 76 15.55 3.60 -11.99
C LYS A 76 14.27 2.89 -11.58
N LYS A 77 14.36 2.10 -10.51
CA LYS A 77 13.24 1.29 -10.03
C LYS A 77 12.03 2.13 -9.58
N SER A 78 12.21 3.38 -9.15
CA SER A 78 11.11 4.17 -8.58
C SER A 78 10.18 4.76 -9.64
N VAL A 79 8.89 4.47 -9.53
CA VAL A 79 7.81 5.10 -10.32
C VAL A 79 7.19 6.24 -9.53
N GLY A 80 6.92 6.04 -8.24
CA GLY A 80 6.31 7.05 -7.38
C GLY A 80 6.12 6.56 -5.95
N ILE A 81 5.64 7.47 -5.10
CA ILE A 81 5.37 7.21 -3.68
C ILE A 81 3.95 7.67 -3.36
N ALA A 82 3.18 6.82 -2.69
CA ALA A 82 1.92 7.18 -2.07
C ALA A 82 2.07 7.07 -0.54
N SER A 83 1.44 7.96 0.20
CA SER A 83 1.46 7.95 1.67
C SER A 83 0.03 7.97 2.22
N TYR A 84 -0.21 7.14 3.23
CA TYR A 84 -1.50 7.05 3.91
C TYR A 84 -1.30 7.08 5.43
N VAL A 85 -1.98 8.00 6.10
CA VAL A 85 -2.03 8.05 7.55
C VAL A 85 -3.18 7.17 8.03
N PHE A 86 -2.86 6.13 8.80
CA PHE A 86 -3.84 5.21 9.33
C PHE A 86 -4.79 5.93 10.30
N SER A 87 -6.08 5.67 10.14
CA SER A 87 -7.14 6.22 11.00
C SER A 87 -7.86 5.10 11.74
N PRO A 88 -8.28 5.31 13.01
CA PRO A 88 -8.99 4.31 13.80
C PRO A 88 -10.13 3.61 13.05
N MET A 89 -10.27 2.32 13.31
CA MET A 89 -11.29 1.44 12.70
C MET A 89 -11.94 0.57 13.77
N LYS A 90 -13.17 0.12 13.52
CA LYS A 90 -13.82 -0.94 14.31
C LYS A 90 -13.42 -2.32 13.76
N ILE A 91 -13.41 -3.34 14.62
CA ILE A 91 -13.22 -4.72 14.18
C ILE A 91 -14.27 -5.07 13.12
N GLY A 92 -13.83 -5.64 11.99
CA GLY A 92 -14.65 -5.96 10.83
C GLY A 92 -14.93 -4.78 9.89
N GLU A 93 -14.56 -3.55 10.25
CA GLU A 93 -14.69 -2.39 9.35
C GLU A 93 -13.79 -2.54 8.13
N ILE A 94 -14.31 -2.11 6.98
CA ILE A 94 -13.60 -2.08 5.71
C ILE A 94 -13.52 -0.62 5.26
N LYS A 95 -12.30 -0.14 5.01
CA LYS A 95 -12.04 1.15 4.34
C LYS A 95 -11.42 0.91 2.97
N ARG A 96 -11.80 1.71 1.98
CA ARG A 96 -11.21 1.68 0.64
C ARG A 96 -10.76 3.10 0.30
N GLU A 97 -9.47 3.24 0.08
CA GLU A 97 -8.83 4.54 -0.09
C GLU A 97 -8.20 4.67 -1.47
N LYS A 98 -8.30 5.88 -2.04
CA LYS A 98 -7.60 6.29 -3.26
C LYS A 98 -6.56 7.33 -2.88
N ILE A 99 -5.30 6.94 -2.93
CA ILE A 99 -4.17 7.72 -2.47
C ILE A 99 -3.44 8.27 -3.70
N PRO A 100 -3.30 9.60 -3.86
CA PRO A 100 -2.47 10.15 -4.91
C PRO A 100 -1.05 9.59 -4.82
N ILE A 101 -0.50 9.16 -5.95
CA ILE A 101 0.93 8.86 -6.01
C ILE A 101 1.61 10.19 -6.40
N LYS A 102 2.67 10.56 -5.68
CA LYS A 102 3.33 11.85 -5.89
C LYS A 102 3.78 11.97 -7.36
N ASP A 103 3.34 13.06 -7.99
CA ASP A 103 3.64 13.44 -9.38
C ASP A 103 3.12 12.47 -10.46
N VAL A 104 2.32 11.45 -10.12
CA VAL A 104 1.80 10.47 -11.08
C VAL A 104 0.55 9.77 -10.54
N GLY A 105 -0.53 9.60 -11.31
CA GLY A 105 -1.58 8.61 -11.03
C GLY A 105 -2.17 8.51 -9.60
N THR A 106 -2.73 7.35 -9.27
CA THR A 106 -3.40 7.07 -7.99
C THR A 106 -3.25 5.60 -7.61
N LEU A 107 -2.98 5.32 -6.33
CA LEU A 107 -3.00 3.98 -5.73
C LEU A 107 -4.34 3.74 -5.05
N THR A 108 -4.96 2.59 -5.28
CA THR A 108 -6.14 2.15 -4.53
C THR A 108 -5.76 1.05 -3.55
N ILE A 109 -6.07 1.25 -2.27
CA ILE A 109 -5.93 0.24 -1.22
C ILE A 109 -7.29 -0.09 -0.60
N LYS A 110 -7.38 -1.27 0.01
CA LYS A 110 -8.49 -1.64 0.89
C LYS A 110 -7.91 -2.16 2.20
N ILE A 111 -8.48 -1.75 3.32
CA ILE A 111 -8.06 -2.13 4.66
C ILE A 111 -9.24 -2.79 5.35
N THR A 112 -9.03 -3.96 5.96
CA THR A 112 -10.02 -4.63 6.80
C THR A 112 -9.45 -4.80 8.20
N CYS A 113 -10.09 -4.24 9.22
CA CYS A 113 -9.64 -4.41 10.60
C CYS A 113 -10.00 -5.80 11.12
N GLN A 114 -9.01 -6.54 11.63
CA GLN A 114 -9.18 -7.90 12.17
C GLN A 114 -9.21 -7.90 13.70
N ASN A 115 -8.33 -7.11 14.32
CA ASN A 115 -8.23 -7.02 15.78
C ASN A 115 -7.74 -5.63 16.21
N ILE A 116 -8.03 -5.27 17.47
CA ILE A 116 -7.57 -4.03 18.10
C ILE A 116 -6.97 -4.38 19.46
N GLU A 117 -5.71 -3.99 19.68
CA GLU A 117 -5.00 -4.13 20.94
C GLU A 117 -4.84 -2.75 21.59
N GLN A 118 -5.38 -2.60 22.80
CA GLN A 118 -5.23 -1.39 23.60
C GLN A 118 -4.00 -1.52 24.52
N PRO A 119 -3.30 -0.42 24.81
CA PRO A 119 -2.24 -0.45 25.82
C PRO A 119 -2.84 -0.87 27.17
N THR A 120 -2.23 -1.86 27.83
CA THR A 120 -2.59 -2.22 29.20
C THR A 120 -2.31 -1.04 30.12
N ASN A 121 -3.34 -0.54 30.80
CA ASN A 121 -3.18 0.43 31.87
C ASN A 121 -2.57 -0.29 33.08
N ASN A 122 -1.23 -0.22 33.22
CA ASN A 122 -0.55 -0.52 34.47
C ASN A 122 -0.37 0.76 35.28
#